data_AF-E4Y4B6-F1
#
_entry.id   AF-E4Y4B6-F1
#
_cell.length_a   1.000
_cell.length_b   1.000
_cell.length_c   1.000
_cell.angle_alpha   90.00
_cell.angle_beta   90.00
_cell.angle_gamma   90.00
#
_symmetry.space_group_name_H-M   'P 1'
#
loop_
_entity.id
_entity.type
_entity.pdbx_description
1 polymer ?
#
loop_
_entity_poly.entity_id
_entity_poly.type
_entity_poly.pdbx_seq_one_letter_code
_entity_poly.pdbx_strand_id
1 'polypeptide(L)'
;MRNILLYVLIQRIYAQLLILNEEEINFRRRRAADKIKTVDCNRGAEQASAHETKYLVSPDFPAPMYKPMKCSWTITASPGAFISVTIKDSISCAGGNGIYLEEGSSKTKAICGANTKTLTSKSQKMKFVVQLNKPGPKGEIVQIGFKQNAFPSGWTIAEFNKGKKAKPAPVKSKKSPKKSPAPKKKINLKSAKKPKKRLSVTKLGKPQGHKETLVYGDVDRPIVKDRRHIIVIGGVCFLLLLVGVAFYMGVAMKKDAAEQERLKAEGLDQLPKFEIKENDIPKSLPKSDS
;
A
#
# COMPACT_ATOMS: atom_id res chain seq x y z
N MET A 1 1.12 53.34 -12.35
CA MET A 1 1.16 52.14 -13.23
C MET A 1 1.79 50.89 -12.60
N ARG A 2 2.89 50.97 -11.83
CA ARG A 2 3.54 49.78 -11.23
C ARG A 2 2.64 48.92 -10.32
N ASN A 3 1.76 49.52 -9.51
CA ASN A 3 0.87 48.78 -8.60
C ASN A 3 -0.21 47.96 -9.33
N ILE A 4 -0.66 48.40 -10.51
CA ILE A 4 -1.66 47.67 -11.31
C ILE A 4 -1.04 46.38 -11.87
N LEU A 5 0.20 46.45 -12.35
CA LEU A 5 0.91 45.29 -12.89
C LEU A 5 1.15 44.21 -11.81
N LEU A 6 1.48 44.64 -10.59
CA LEU A 6 1.68 43.73 -9.46
C LEU A 6 0.37 43.03 -9.08
N TYR A 7 -0.75 43.75 -9.05
CA TYR A 7 -2.06 43.18 -8.73
C TYR A 7 -2.50 42.13 -9.78
N VAL A 8 -2.28 42.41 -11.07
CA VAL A 8 -2.59 41.47 -12.17
C VAL A 8 -1.73 40.21 -12.08
N LEU A 9 -0.44 40.32 -11.71
CA LEU A 9 0.44 39.17 -11.50
C LEU A 9 0.00 38.31 -10.31
N ILE A 10 -0.35 38.93 -9.18
CA ILE A 10 -0.85 38.21 -8.00
C ILE A 10 -2.15 37.47 -8.33
N GLN A 11 -3.07 38.10 -9.04
CA GLN A 11 -4.33 37.47 -9.47
C GLN A 11 -4.08 36.27 -10.39
N ARG A 12 -3.13 36.37 -11.33
CA ARG A 12 -2.75 35.22 -12.18
C ARG A 12 -2.13 34.07 -11.40
N ILE A 13 -1.25 34.37 -10.43
CA ILE A 13 -0.64 33.34 -9.58
C ILE A 13 -1.70 32.65 -8.71
N TYR A 14 -2.62 33.41 -8.12
CA TYR A 14 -3.73 32.85 -7.35
C TYR A 14 -4.63 31.95 -8.19
N ALA A 15 -4.98 32.37 -9.41
CA ALA A 15 -5.77 31.56 -10.33
C ALA A 15 -5.05 30.25 -10.69
N GLN A 16 -3.74 30.27 -10.97
CA GLN A 16 -2.97 29.06 -11.25
C GLN A 16 -2.88 28.13 -10.03
N LEU A 17 -2.69 28.66 -8.82
CA LEU A 17 -2.67 27.86 -7.59
C LEU A 17 -4.03 27.22 -7.28
N LEU A 18 -5.14 27.92 -7.56
CA LEU A 18 -6.48 27.38 -7.41
C LEU A 18 -6.73 26.21 -8.37
N ILE A 19 -6.32 26.32 -9.63
CA ILE A 19 -6.46 25.25 -10.65
C ILE A 19 -5.68 24.00 -10.24
N LEU A 20 -4.44 24.14 -9.77
CA LEU A 20 -3.63 23.00 -9.32
C LEU A 20 -4.22 22.28 -8.10
N ASN A 21 -4.85 23.02 -7.18
CA ASN A 21 -5.49 22.43 -6.01
C ASN A 21 -6.78 21.67 -6.38
N GLU A 22 -7.53 22.18 -7.37
CA GLU A 22 -8.79 21.57 -7.81
C GLU A 22 -8.57 20.25 -8.57
N GLU A 23 -7.52 20.15 -9.39
CA GLU A 23 -7.14 18.88 -10.01
C GLU A 23 -6.76 17.82 -8.97
N GLU A 24 -6.01 18.19 -7.93
CA GLU A 24 -5.64 17.26 -6.86
C GLU A 24 -6.87 16.80 -6.07
N ILE A 25 -7.81 17.71 -5.79
CA ILE A 25 -9.08 17.41 -5.12
C ILE A 25 -9.96 16.50 -5.97
N ASN A 26 -10.10 16.78 -7.27
CA ASN A 26 -10.90 15.98 -8.19
C ASN A 26 -10.28 14.59 -8.41
N PHE A 27 -8.96 14.49 -8.49
CA PHE A 27 -8.24 13.23 -8.52
C PHE A 27 -8.46 12.40 -7.25
N ARG A 28 -8.44 13.05 -6.07
CA ARG A 28 -8.77 12.41 -4.79
C ARG A 28 -10.23 11.97 -4.70
N ARG A 29 -11.20 12.75 -5.21
CA ARG A 29 -12.62 12.38 -5.26
C ARG A 29 -12.88 11.19 -6.18
N ARG A 30 -12.29 11.16 -7.39
CA ARG A 30 -12.48 10.04 -8.32
C ARG A 30 -11.97 8.71 -7.75
N ARG A 31 -10.88 8.72 -6.99
CA ARG A 31 -10.37 7.51 -6.29
C ARG A 31 -11.27 7.01 -5.15
N ALA A 32 -12.12 7.85 -4.58
CA ALA A 32 -12.95 7.45 -3.43
C ALA A 32 -14.15 6.56 -3.82
N ALA A 33 -14.53 6.52 -5.11
CA ALA A 33 -15.70 5.80 -5.61
C ALA A 33 -15.39 4.45 -6.29
N ASP A 34 -14.12 4.13 -6.54
CA ASP A 34 -13.76 2.85 -7.14
C ASP A 34 -13.95 1.73 -6.11
N LYS A 35 -15.07 0.98 -6.26
CA LYS A 35 -15.29 -0.27 -5.54
C LYS A 35 -14.10 -1.19 -5.79
N ILE A 36 -13.52 -1.73 -4.72
CA ILE A 36 -12.41 -2.67 -4.78
C ILE A 36 -12.83 -3.85 -5.66
N LYS A 37 -12.22 -3.96 -6.85
CA LYS A 37 -12.39 -5.13 -7.69
C LYS A 37 -11.62 -6.27 -7.03
N THR A 38 -12.35 -7.29 -6.60
CA THR A 38 -11.72 -8.54 -6.20
C THR A 38 -11.33 -9.25 -7.48
N VAL A 39 -10.02 -9.37 -7.70
CA VAL A 39 -9.47 -10.05 -8.86
C VAL A 39 -8.97 -11.39 -8.34
N ASP A 40 -9.49 -12.49 -8.86
CA ASP A 40 -8.87 -13.77 -8.55
C ASP A 40 -7.53 -13.84 -9.29
N CYS A 41 -6.46 -13.81 -8.53
CA CYS A 41 -5.09 -13.81 -9.07
C CYS A 41 -4.52 -15.23 -9.11
N ASN A 42 -5.33 -16.25 -8.75
CA ASN A 42 -4.98 -17.65 -8.91
C ASN A 42 -4.71 -17.98 -10.39
N ARG A 43 -3.48 -18.40 -10.68
CA ARG A 43 -3.12 -19.05 -11.96
C ARG A 43 -3.32 -20.58 -11.91
N GLY A 44 -4.00 -21.07 -10.87
CA GLY A 44 -4.13 -22.49 -10.53
C GLY A 44 -3.66 -22.79 -9.10
N ALA A 45 -3.80 -24.04 -8.68
CA ALA A 45 -3.25 -24.51 -7.41
C ALA A 45 -1.73 -24.60 -7.54
N GLU A 46 -1.02 -23.62 -6.99
CA GLU A 46 0.44 -23.62 -7.05
C GLU A 46 1.03 -24.57 -6.00
N GLN A 47 1.88 -25.48 -6.47
CA GLN A 47 2.57 -26.43 -5.61
C GLN A 47 3.94 -25.87 -5.20
N ALA A 48 4.18 -25.81 -3.89
CA ALA A 48 5.46 -25.40 -3.33
C ALA A 48 6.56 -26.42 -3.70
N SER A 49 7.75 -25.92 -4.04
CA SER A 49 8.91 -26.76 -4.34
C SER A 49 9.81 -26.90 -3.13
N ALA A 50 10.43 -28.06 -2.95
CA ALA A 50 11.42 -28.30 -1.90
C ALA A 50 12.82 -27.77 -2.26
N HIS A 51 13.10 -27.58 -3.55
CA HIS A 51 14.44 -27.24 -4.04
C HIS A 51 14.59 -25.74 -4.30
N GLU A 52 13.57 -25.11 -4.87
CA GLU A 52 13.58 -23.71 -5.27
C GLU A 52 12.54 -22.88 -4.51
N THR A 53 12.81 -21.58 -4.39
CA THR A 53 11.84 -20.60 -3.91
C THR A 53 11.04 -20.10 -5.10
N LYS A 54 9.72 -20.25 -5.06
CA LYS A 54 8.81 -19.69 -6.04
C LYS A 54 8.30 -18.33 -5.58
N TYR A 55 7.82 -17.51 -6.51
CA TYR A 55 7.37 -16.16 -6.23
C TYR A 55 5.95 -15.94 -6.72
N LEU A 56 5.09 -15.50 -5.82
CA LEU A 56 3.81 -14.90 -6.19
C LEU A 56 4.04 -13.43 -6.47
N VAL A 57 3.61 -12.97 -7.64
CA VAL A 57 3.74 -11.59 -8.08
C VAL A 57 2.38 -10.98 -8.37
N SER A 58 2.28 -9.67 -8.23
CA SER A 58 1.12 -8.92 -8.68
C SER A 58 0.86 -9.09 -10.18
N PRO A 59 -0.41 -8.99 -10.65
CA PRO A 59 -0.76 -9.18 -12.06
C PRO A 59 0.05 -8.33 -13.04
N ASP A 60 0.32 -7.07 -12.68
CA ASP A 60 1.03 -6.11 -13.52
C ASP A 60 2.55 -6.07 -13.27
N PHE A 61 3.12 -7.02 -12.53
CA PHE A 61 4.57 -7.02 -12.21
C PHE A 61 5.43 -7.01 -13.49
N PRO A 62 6.49 -6.17 -13.59
CA PRO A 62 7.08 -5.33 -12.53
C PRO A 62 6.47 -3.93 -12.40
N ALA A 63 5.43 -3.60 -13.16
CA ALA A 63 4.79 -2.30 -13.06
C ALA A 63 4.07 -2.13 -11.71
N PRO A 64 4.12 -0.93 -11.10
CA PRO A 64 3.44 -0.64 -9.85
C PRO A 64 1.93 -0.54 -10.05
N MET A 65 1.17 -1.03 -9.07
CA MET A 65 -0.28 -0.99 -9.11
C MET A 65 -0.82 0.30 -8.49
N TYR A 66 -1.67 1.00 -9.23
CA TYR A 66 -2.29 2.26 -8.81
C TYR A 66 -3.80 2.14 -8.52
N LYS A 67 -4.39 0.96 -8.77
CA LYS A 67 -5.82 0.71 -8.58
C LYS A 67 -6.08 -0.15 -7.34
N PRO A 68 -7.19 0.07 -6.63
CA PRO A 68 -7.59 -0.82 -5.55
C PRO A 68 -7.83 -2.23 -6.07
N MET A 69 -7.27 -3.23 -5.41
CA MET A 69 -7.46 -4.64 -5.76
C MET A 69 -7.39 -5.56 -4.55
N LYS A 70 -8.00 -6.73 -4.68
CA LYS A 70 -7.84 -7.83 -3.75
C LYS A 70 -7.49 -9.09 -4.53
N CYS A 71 -6.26 -9.57 -4.38
CA CYS A 71 -5.77 -10.81 -4.96
C CYS A 71 -5.76 -11.92 -3.92
N SER A 72 -6.04 -13.15 -4.33
CA SER A 72 -5.78 -14.32 -3.51
C SER A 72 -5.09 -15.44 -4.26
N TRP A 73 -4.19 -16.15 -3.59
CA TRP A 73 -3.50 -17.34 -4.09
C TRP A 73 -3.63 -18.48 -3.10
N THR A 74 -3.75 -19.71 -3.58
CA THR A 74 -3.74 -20.91 -2.73
C THR A 74 -2.54 -21.76 -3.06
N ILE A 75 -1.67 -21.98 -2.07
CA ILE A 75 -0.48 -22.80 -2.19
C ILE A 75 -0.69 -24.13 -1.47
N THR A 76 -0.26 -25.21 -2.09
CA THR A 76 -0.22 -26.55 -1.49
C THR A 76 1.21 -27.08 -1.39
N ALA A 77 1.50 -27.82 -0.32
CA ALA A 77 2.74 -28.55 -0.12
C ALA A 77 2.50 -30.06 -0.23
N SER A 78 3.57 -30.81 -0.50
CA SER A 78 3.51 -32.28 -0.45
C SER A 78 3.17 -32.79 0.95
N PRO A 79 2.57 -33.99 1.05
CA PRO A 79 2.25 -34.60 2.34
C PRO A 79 3.45 -34.66 3.28
N GLY A 80 3.26 -34.26 4.54
CA GLY A 80 4.30 -34.26 5.57
C GLY A 80 5.29 -33.09 5.52
N ALA A 81 5.11 -32.13 4.59
CA ALA A 81 5.93 -30.94 4.50
C ALA A 81 5.18 -29.66 4.88
N PHE A 82 5.94 -28.59 5.12
CA PHE A 82 5.45 -27.29 5.57
C PHE A 82 5.77 -26.21 4.54
N ILE A 83 4.89 -25.21 4.41
CA ILE A 83 5.12 -24.05 3.55
C ILE A 83 5.83 -22.97 4.37
N SER A 84 7.02 -22.57 3.93
CA SER A 84 7.76 -21.43 4.45
C SER A 84 7.63 -20.25 3.49
N VAL A 85 7.31 -19.10 4.03
CA VAL A 85 6.99 -17.88 3.29
C VAL A 85 7.98 -16.81 3.69
N THR A 86 8.56 -16.13 2.71
CA THR A 86 9.40 -14.95 2.88
C THR A 86 8.78 -13.77 2.16
N ILE A 87 8.27 -12.82 2.93
CA ILE A 87 7.74 -11.56 2.41
C ILE A 87 8.90 -10.58 2.36
N LYS A 88 9.32 -10.19 1.15
CA LYS A 88 10.39 -9.21 0.94
C LYS A 88 9.86 -7.79 0.80
N ASP A 89 8.62 -7.65 0.34
CA ASP A 89 8.13 -6.36 -0.15
C ASP A 89 7.57 -5.43 0.91
N SER A 90 7.77 -4.14 0.64
CA SER A 90 7.41 -3.02 1.48
C SER A 90 6.06 -2.41 1.04
N ILE A 91 4.98 -3.18 1.13
CA ILE A 91 3.64 -2.59 0.96
C ILE A 91 3.39 -1.62 2.12
N SER A 92 2.87 -0.43 1.83
CA SER A 92 2.45 0.51 2.88
C SER A 92 1.32 -0.06 3.73
N CYS A 93 1.35 0.09 5.06
CA CYS A 93 0.22 -0.26 5.93
C CYS A 93 -0.93 0.77 5.87
N ALA A 94 -0.75 1.87 5.14
CA ALA A 94 -1.71 2.95 5.11
C ALA A 94 -2.97 2.56 4.31
N GLY A 95 -4.12 3.10 4.71
CA GLY A 95 -5.35 2.96 3.94
C GLY A 95 -5.97 1.56 3.92
N GLY A 96 -5.53 0.64 4.79
CA GLY A 96 -6.02 -0.74 4.84
C GLY A 96 -5.37 -1.66 3.82
N ASN A 97 -4.22 -1.27 3.29
CA ASN A 97 -3.38 -2.13 2.47
C ASN A 97 -2.66 -3.16 3.36
N GLY A 98 -2.42 -4.35 2.84
CA GLY A 98 -1.63 -5.36 3.52
C GLY A 98 -1.67 -6.73 2.87
N ILE A 99 -0.72 -7.56 3.30
CA ILE A 99 -0.67 -8.98 2.97
C ILE A 99 -1.23 -9.76 4.16
N TYR A 100 -2.11 -10.71 3.87
CA TYR A 100 -2.74 -11.58 4.84
C TYR A 100 -2.48 -13.02 4.45
N LEU A 101 -2.23 -13.85 5.47
CA LEU A 101 -2.08 -15.29 5.33
C LEU A 101 -3.23 -15.95 6.07
N GLU A 102 -3.90 -16.87 5.40
CA GLU A 102 -5.05 -17.62 5.88
C GLU A 102 -4.71 -19.11 5.86
N GLU A 103 -4.92 -19.77 7.00
CA GLU A 103 -4.64 -21.19 7.20
C GLU A 103 -5.74 -21.82 8.05
N GLY A 104 -6.67 -22.52 7.39
CA GLY A 104 -7.89 -22.99 8.04
C GLY A 104 -8.69 -21.80 8.61
N SER A 105 -8.92 -21.81 9.92
CA SER A 105 -9.60 -20.73 10.65
C SER A 105 -8.67 -19.60 11.13
N SER A 106 -7.35 -19.77 10.98
CA SER A 106 -6.37 -18.78 11.43
C SER A 106 -6.05 -17.78 10.33
N LYS A 107 -6.12 -16.48 10.64
CA LYS A 107 -5.76 -15.38 9.74
C LYS A 107 -4.70 -14.49 10.39
N THR A 108 -3.70 -14.05 9.63
CA THR A 108 -2.71 -13.09 10.15
C THR A 108 -3.27 -11.67 10.22
N LYS A 109 -2.70 -10.87 11.12
CA LYS A 109 -2.74 -9.40 11.02
C LYS A 109 -2.10 -8.94 9.71
N ALA A 110 -2.42 -7.72 9.28
CA ALA A 110 -1.84 -7.13 8.07
C ALA A 110 -0.30 -7.13 8.16
N ILE A 111 0.34 -7.72 7.16
CA ILE A 111 1.79 -7.72 6.99
C ILE A 111 2.13 -6.63 5.98
N CYS A 112 2.94 -5.67 6.42
CA CYS A 112 3.28 -4.47 5.66
C CYS A 112 4.56 -3.83 6.24
N GLY A 113 5.17 -2.93 5.46
CA GLY A 113 6.43 -2.26 5.77
C GLY A 113 7.69 -3.07 5.44
N ALA A 114 8.86 -2.44 5.59
CA ALA A 114 10.17 -2.96 5.17
C ALA A 114 10.76 -4.08 6.09
N ASN A 115 9.91 -4.87 6.74
CA ASN A 115 10.36 -5.92 7.65
C ASN A 115 10.23 -7.28 6.98
N THR A 116 11.35 -7.84 6.53
CA THR A 116 11.38 -9.21 6.04
C THR A 116 11.04 -10.17 7.17
N LYS A 117 9.95 -10.91 7.03
CA LYS A 117 9.53 -11.90 8.02
C LYS A 117 9.30 -13.25 7.36
N THR A 118 9.84 -14.28 7.99
CA THR A 118 9.65 -15.66 7.56
C THR A 118 8.54 -16.31 8.39
N LEU A 119 7.45 -16.66 7.72
CA LEU A 119 6.31 -17.34 8.33
C LEU A 119 6.27 -18.80 7.87
N THR A 120 5.82 -19.69 8.75
CA THR A 120 5.65 -21.10 8.43
C THR A 120 4.23 -21.56 8.69
N SER A 121 3.66 -22.24 7.70
CA SER A 121 2.39 -22.94 7.78
C SER A 121 2.49 -24.14 8.73
N LYS A 122 1.42 -24.44 9.45
CA LYS A 122 1.25 -25.69 10.23
C LYS A 122 0.65 -26.83 9.40
N SER A 123 0.07 -26.49 8.26
CA SER A 123 -0.69 -27.38 7.38
C SER A 123 -0.11 -27.38 5.97
N GLN A 124 -0.63 -28.28 5.15
CA GLN A 124 -0.21 -28.48 3.76
C GLN A 124 -0.83 -27.45 2.81
N LYS A 125 -1.75 -26.60 3.26
CA LYS A 125 -2.48 -25.65 2.41
C LYS A 125 -2.49 -24.27 3.06
N MET A 126 -2.00 -23.27 2.35
CA MET A 126 -1.93 -21.90 2.84
C MET A 126 -2.49 -20.96 1.77
N LYS A 127 -3.37 -20.03 2.19
CA LYS A 127 -3.96 -19.03 1.30
C LYS A 127 -3.34 -17.67 1.57
N PHE A 128 -2.90 -17.01 0.51
CA PHE A 128 -2.34 -15.68 0.51
C PHE A 128 -3.42 -14.73 0.02
N VAL A 129 -3.63 -13.63 0.73
CA VAL A 129 -4.56 -12.58 0.32
C VAL A 129 -3.81 -11.26 0.35
N VAL A 130 -3.66 -10.64 -0.80
CA VAL A 130 -3.08 -9.30 -0.92
C VAL A 130 -4.24 -8.33 -1.12
N GLN A 131 -4.34 -7.35 -0.25
CA GLN A 131 -5.37 -6.32 -0.33
C GLN A 131 -4.70 -4.96 -0.46
N LEU A 132 -5.04 -4.25 -1.53
CA LEU A 132 -4.62 -2.89 -1.81
C LEU A 132 -5.89 -2.05 -1.95
N ASN A 133 -6.22 -1.26 -0.93
CA ASN A 133 -7.39 -0.39 -0.97
C ASN A 133 -7.01 1.00 -1.48
N LYS A 134 -5.86 1.51 -1.04
CA LYS A 134 -5.35 2.85 -1.37
C LYS A 134 -3.87 2.73 -1.73
N PRO A 135 -3.54 2.22 -2.93
CA PRO A 135 -2.16 2.20 -3.40
C PRO A 135 -1.61 3.64 -3.36
N GLY A 136 -0.43 3.82 -2.79
CA GLY A 136 0.19 5.14 -2.61
C GLY A 136 0.46 5.85 -3.95
N PRO A 137 0.96 7.09 -3.93
CA PRO A 137 1.27 7.84 -5.16
C PRO A 137 2.35 7.15 -6.02
N LYS A 138 3.23 6.34 -5.41
CA LYS A 138 4.24 5.55 -6.11
C LYS A 138 3.71 4.22 -6.65
N GLY A 139 2.44 3.90 -6.38
CA GLY A 139 1.87 2.56 -6.54
C GLY A 139 2.52 1.56 -5.59
N GLU A 140 2.08 0.31 -5.66
CA GLU A 140 2.57 -0.78 -4.80
C GLU A 140 2.98 -1.96 -5.68
N ILE A 141 4.09 -2.61 -5.33
CA ILE A 141 4.58 -3.84 -5.96
C ILE A 141 4.55 -4.94 -4.91
N VAL A 142 4.14 -6.14 -5.31
CA VAL A 142 4.02 -7.28 -4.41
C VAL A 142 4.70 -8.52 -4.99
N GLN A 143 5.67 -9.02 -4.24
CA GLN A 143 6.47 -10.20 -4.48
C GLN A 143 6.58 -10.98 -3.17
N ILE A 144 6.02 -12.18 -3.17
CA ILE A 144 5.99 -13.06 -2.01
C ILE A 144 6.71 -14.35 -2.37
N GLY A 145 7.85 -14.59 -1.73
CA GLY A 145 8.60 -15.84 -1.89
C GLY A 145 8.00 -16.95 -1.04
N PHE A 146 7.87 -18.16 -1.59
CA PHE A 146 7.45 -19.34 -0.86
C PHE A 146 8.25 -20.57 -1.26
N LYS A 147 8.45 -21.46 -0.30
CA LYS A 147 9.21 -22.71 -0.44
C LYS A 147 8.64 -23.78 0.47
N GLN A 148 8.76 -25.03 0.09
CA GLN A 148 8.42 -26.15 0.95
C GLN A 148 9.63 -26.59 1.77
N ASN A 149 9.43 -26.75 3.09
CA ASN A 149 10.45 -27.23 4.02
C ASN A 149 10.00 -28.53 4.69
N ALA A 150 10.95 -29.43 4.94
CA ALA A 150 10.71 -30.68 5.67
C ALA A 150 10.43 -30.47 7.16
N PHE A 151 10.92 -29.35 7.72
CA PHE A 151 10.74 -28.98 9.12
C PHE A 151 10.19 -27.56 9.21
N PRO A 152 9.31 -27.28 10.19
CA PRO A 152 8.77 -25.94 10.33
C PRO A 152 9.87 -24.97 10.77
N SER A 153 9.97 -23.80 10.14
CA SER A 153 11.06 -22.85 10.39
C SER A 153 10.61 -21.39 10.28
N GLY A 154 10.43 -20.72 11.43
CA GLY A 154 10.02 -19.32 11.49
C GLY A 154 8.75 -19.14 12.32
N TRP A 155 8.04 -18.05 12.09
CA TRP A 155 6.88 -17.67 12.88
C TRP A 155 5.64 -18.43 12.39
N THR A 156 4.88 -19.02 13.30
CA THR A 156 3.53 -19.47 12.97
C THR A 156 2.56 -18.28 12.91
N ILE A 157 1.43 -18.41 12.23
CA ILE A 157 0.38 -17.36 12.16
C ILE A 157 -0.03 -16.88 13.56
N ALA A 158 -0.22 -17.82 14.49
CA ALA A 158 -0.60 -17.49 15.86
C ALA A 158 0.49 -16.73 16.64
N GLU A 159 1.76 -17.09 16.45
CA GLU A 159 2.89 -16.39 17.09
C GLU A 159 3.07 -14.99 16.51
N PHE A 160 2.94 -14.86 15.20
CA PHE A 160 2.98 -13.59 14.49
C PHE A 160 1.91 -12.63 15.02
N ASN A 161 0.66 -13.09 15.15
CA ASN A 161 -0.44 -12.28 15.66
C ASN A 161 -0.23 -11.81 17.11
N LYS A 162 0.48 -12.60 17.92
CA LYS A 162 0.83 -12.29 19.31
C LYS A 162 2.08 -11.41 19.44
N GLY A 163 2.83 -11.17 18.36
CA GLY A 163 4.06 -10.37 18.38
C GLY A 163 5.22 -10.99 19.17
N LYS A 164 5.15 -12.29 19.50
CA LYS A 164 6.17 -12.99 20.32
C LYS A 164 7.33 -13.49 19.45
N LYS A 165 8.59 -13.15 19.79
CA LYS A 165 9.80 -13.61 19.08
C LYS A 165 9.72 -15.11 18.72
N ALA A 166 9.98 -15.45 17.45
CA ALA A 166 9.98 -16.84 16.99
C ALA A 166 10.96 -17.70 17.77
N LYS A 167 10.56 -18.96 18.02
CA LYS A 167 11.48 -19.97 18.54
C LYS A 167 12.57 -20.24 17.50
N PRO A 168 13.85 -20.29 17.90
CA PRO A 168 14.91 -20.69 16.99
C PRO A 168 14.60 -22.10 16.46
N ALA A 169 14.88 -22.32 15.17
CA ALA A 169 14.73 -23.63 14.56
C ALA A 169 15.50 -24.66 15.41
N PRO A 170 14.98 -25.89 15.60
CA PRO A 170 15.70 -26.93 16.31
C PRO A 170 17.03 -27.14 15.58
N VAL A 171 18.11 -26.64 16.18
CA VAL A 171 19.46 -26.85 15.69
C VAL A 171 19.61 -28.35 15.69
N LYS A 172 19.68 -28.97 14.50
CA LYS A 172 20.12 -30.36 14.38
C LYS A 172 21.47 -30.39 15.08
N SER A 173 21.49 -30.92 16.30
CA SER A 173 22.73 -31.17 17.01
C SER A 173 23.58 -31.96 16.03
N LYS A 174 24.66 -31.32 15.57
CA LYS A 174 25.74 -32.02 14.86
C LYS A 174 26.22 -33.06 15.85
N LYS A 175 25.62 -34.25 15.81
CA LYS A 175 26.20 -35.44 16.39
C LYS A 175 27.46 -35.63 15.57
N SER A 176 28.57 -35.17 16.14
CA SER A 176 29.91 -35.37 15.60
C SER A 176 29.99 -36.81 15.11
N PRO A 177 30.42 -37.07 13.87
CA PRO A 177 30.62 -38.44 13.43
C PRO A 177 31.65 -39.07 14.37
N LYS A 178 31.19 -39.96 15.25
CA LYS A 178 32.07 -40.81 16.03
C LYS A 178 32.83 -41.62 14.99
N LYS A 179 34.13 -41.32 14.90
CA LYS A 179 35.12 -42.04 14.10
C LYS A 179 35.02 -43.51 14.51
N SER A 180 34.40 -44.34 13.67
CA SER A 180 34.40 -45.79 13.84
C SER A 180 35.13 -46.43 12.66
N PRO A 181 35.87 -47.52 12.93
CA PRO A 181 36.96 -47.98 12.07
C PRO A 181 36.43 -48.73 10.86
N ALA A 182 37.25 -48.73 9.81
CA ALA A 182 37.03 -49.45 8.57
C ALA A 182 36.67 -50.94 8.80
N PRO A 183 35.69 -51.47 8.05
CA PRO A 183 35.62 -52.88 7.74
C PRO A 183 35.93 -53.09 6.26
N LYS A 184 37.11 -53.69 6.00
CA LYS A 184 37.34 -54.44 4.77
C LYS A 184 36.38 -55.63 4.75
N LYS A 185 35.51 -55.75 3.74
CA LYS A 185 35.06 -57.06 3.24
C LYS A 185 34.39 -56.95 1.88
N LYS A 186 35.04 -57.58 0.89
CA LYS A 186 34.50 -57.97 -0.41
C LYS A 186 33.31 -58.91 -0.20
N ILE A 187 32.16 -58.66 -0.81
CA ILE A 187 31.12 -59.68 -1.01
C ILE A 187 30.54 -59.56 -2.43
N ASN A 188 30.48 -60.73 -3.05
CA ASN A 188 30.10 -61.05 -4.41
C ASN A 188 28.69 -60.59 -4.82
N LEU A 189 28.61 -60.12 -6.06
CA LEU A 189 27.38 -59.92 -6.82
C LEU A 189 26.87 -61.30 -7.30
N LYS A 190 25.75 -61.78 -6.76
CA LYS A 190 24.97 -62.87 -7.36
C LYS A 190 23.50 -62.45 -7.46
N SER A 191 23.02 -62.45 -8.70
CA SER A 191 21.64 -62.37 -9.15
C SER A 191 20.71 -63.32 -8.40
N ALA A 192 19.46 -62.89 -8.12
CA ALA A 192 18.25 -63.66 -8.46
C ALA A 192 16.94 -62.97 -8.01
N LYS A 193 15.96 -63.08 -8.91
CA LYS A 193 14.51 -63.32 -8.71
C LYS A 193 13.58 -62.22 -8.13
N LYS A 194 12.72 -61.75 -9.07
CA LYS A 194 11.32 -61.31 -8.92
C LYS A 194 10.53 -62.05 -7.82
N PRO A 195 9.52 -61.37 -7.22
CA PRO A 195 8.15 -61.75 -7.55
C PRO A 195 7.17 -60.58 -7.73
N LYS A 196 6.19 -60.81 -8.62
CA LYS A 196 4.97 -60.03 -8.86
C LYS A 196 4.04 -60.09 -7.62
N LYS A 197 3.49 -58.95 -7.18
CA LYS A 197 2.22 -58.87 -6.42
C LYS A 197 1.47 -57.60 -6.86
N ARG A 198 0.44 -57.73 -7.69
CA ARG A 198 -1.01 -57.90 -7.38
C ARG A 198 -1.65 -56.58 -6.92
N LEU A 199 -2.32 -55.92 -7.89
CA LEU A 199 -3.31 -54.87 -7.71
C LEU A 199 -4.42 -55.34 -6.76
N SER A 200 -4.79 -54.50 -5.81
CA SER A 200 -6.09 -54.53 -5.15
C SER A 200 -6.71 -53.14 -5.23
N VAL A 201 -7.81 -53.09 -5.99
CA VAL A 201 -8.73 -51.98 -6.18
C VAL A 201 -9.43 -51.68 -4.85
N THR A 202 -9.38 -50.43 -4.39
CA THR A 202 -10.17 -49.97 -3.24
C THR A 202 -11.27 -49.02 -3.70
N LYS A 203 -12.48 -49.34 -3.23
CA LYS A 203 -13.79 -48.80 -3.60
C LYS A 203 -13.94 -47.29 -3.44
N LEU A 204 -14.64 -46.69 -4.41
CA LEU A 204 -15.27 -45.38 -4.38
C LEU A 204 -16.31 -45.31 -3.24
N GLY A 205 -16.16 -44.33 -2.34
CA GLY A 205 -17.17 -43.92 -1.36
C GLY A 205 -17.83 -42.61 -1.78
N LYS A 206 -19.17 -42.56 -1.72
CA LYS A 206 -20.06 -41.45 -2.11
C LYS A 206 -19.80 -40.15 -1.32
N PRO A 207 -20.05 -38.96 -1.89
CA PRO A 207 -20.10 -37.72 -1.13
C PRO A 207 -21.48 -37.51 -0.50
N GLN A 208 -21.52 -37.28 0.81
CA GLN A 208 -22.68 -36.71 1.51
C GLN A 208 -22.50 -35.19 1.60
N GLY A 209 -23.53 -34.47 1.16
CA GLY A 209 -23.58 -33.01 1.17
C GLY A 209 -23.71 -32.44 2.57
N HIS A 210 -22.95 -31.39 2.83
CA HIS A 210 -23.10 -30.55 4.02
C HIS A 210 -23.54 -29.15 3.58
N LYS A 211 -24.68 -28.70 4.11
CA LYS A 211 -25.20 -27.34 3.99
C LYS A 211 -24.31 -26.39 4.80
N GLU A 212 -23.79 -25.35 4.15
CA GLU A 212 -23.12 -24.22 4.82
C GLU A 212 -24.17 -23.24 5.35
N THR A 213 -24.16 -23.03 6.67
CA THR A 213 -24.86 -21.92 7.33
C THR A 213 -23.92 -20.70 7.34
N LEU A 214 -24.30 -19.67 6.60
CA LEU A 214 -23.66 -18.36 6.58
C LEU A 214 -23.87 -17.66 7.94
N VAL A 215 -22.83 -17.62 8.77
CA VAL A 215 -22.79 -16.77 9.96
C VAL A 215 -22.20 -15.41 9.54
N TYR A 216 -23.06 -14.40 9.51
CA TYR A 216 -22.75 -13.01 9.23
C TYR A 216 -21.96 -12.43 10.42
N GLY A 217 -20.67 -12.18 10.20
CA GLY A 217 -19.73 -11.73 11.21
C GLY A 217 -19.73 -10.22 11.44
N ASP A 218 -19.70 -9.90 12.72
CA ASP A 218 -19.70 -8.62 13.40
C ASP A 218 -18.75 -7.53 12.82
N VAL A 219 -19.18 -6.28 13.00
CA VAL A 219 -18.65 -5.10 12.32
C VAL A 219 -17.42 -4.55 13.06
N ASP A 220 -16.28 -4.48 12.38
CA ASP A 220 -15.03 -3.90 12.90
C ASP A 220 -15.24 -2.44 13.35
N ARG A 221 -15.16 -2.22 14.66
CA ARG A 221 -15.16 -0.89 15.28
C ARG A 221 -13.82 -0.18 14.97
N PRO A 222 -13.81 0.98 14.29
CA PRO A 222 -12.58 1.65 13.90
C PRO A 222 -11.86 2.25 15.10
N ILE A 223 -10.62 1.81 15.35
CA ILE A 223 -9.71 2.44 16.30
C ILE A 223 -9.20 3.74 15.66
N VAL A 224 -9.78 4.86 16.07
CA VAL A 224 -9.38 6.21 15.67
C VAL A 224 -7.99 6.50 16.27
N LYS A 225 -6.94 6.48 15.45
CA LYS A 225 -5.63 7.03 15.84
C LYS A 225 -5.72 8.56 15.80
N ASP A 226 -5.54 9.20 16.95
CA ASP A 226 -5.48 10.65 17.12
C ASP A 226 -4.43 11.28 16.19
N ARG A 227 -4.89 12.04 15.19
CA ARG A 227 -4.04 12.80 14.24
C ARG A 227 -3.87 14.28 14.64
N ARG A 228 -4.03 14.62 15.92
CA ARG A 228 -4.06 16.03 16.37
C ARG A 228 -2.71 16.74 16.21
N HIS A 229 -1.57 16.04 16.25
CA HIS A 229 -0.25 16.69 16.23
C HIS A 229 0.16 17.32 14.88
N ILE A 230 -0.36 16.86 13.75
CA ILE A 230 0.05 17.40 12.43
C ILE A 230 -0.68 18.71 12.12
N ILE A 231 -1.90 18.91 12.66
CA ILE A 231 -2.70 20.11 12.41
C ILE A 231 -2.16 21.31 13.19
N VAL A 232 -1.57 21.09 14.37
CA VAL A 232 -1.08 22.18 15.24
C VAL A 232 0.14 22.87 14.64
N ILE A 233 1.09 22.12 14.07
CA ILE A 233 2.33 22.70 13.51
C ILE A 233 2.02 23.51 12.23
N GLY A 234 1.14 22.98 11.37
CA GLY A 234 0.72 23.70 10.16
C GLY A 234 -0.05 24.99 10.46
N GLY A 235 -0.91 24.98 11.48
CA GLY A 235 -1.69 26.16 11.90
C GLY A 235 -0.80 27.31 12.39
N VAL A 236 0.23 27.02 13.18
CA VAL A 236 1.14 28.05 13.72
C VAL A 236 1.96 28.70 12.60
N CYS A 237 2.49 27.92 11.65
CA CYS A 237 3.21 28.48 10.50
C CYS A 237 2.31 29.36 9.61
N PHE A 238 1.07 28.95 9.38
CA PHE A 238 0.11 29.74 8.60
C PHE A 238 -0.24 31.07 9.29
N LEU A 239 -0.43 31.05 10.61
CA LEU A 239 -0.75 32.24 11.39
C LEU A 239 0.43 33.23 11.43
N LEU A 240 1.67 32.75 11.54
CA LEU A 240 2.86 33.58 11.44
C LEU A 240 3.04 34.23 10.06
N LEU A 241 2.69 33.51 8.98
CA LEU A 241 2.69 34.07 7.63
C LEU A 241 1.67 35.21 7.48
N LEU A 242 0.46 35.04 8.01
CA LEU A 242 -0.57 36.10 7.98
C LEU A 242 -0.13 37.35 8.76
N VAL A 243 0.47 37.17 9.93
CA VAL A 243 1.02 38.29 10.73
C VAL A 243 2.15 39.00 9.98
N GLY A 244 3.05 38.25 9.33
CA GLY A 244 4.13 38.81 8.52
C GLY A 244 3.62 39.64 7.34
N VAL A 245 2.60 39.16 6.63
CA VAL A 245 1.97 39.90 5.51
C VAL A 245 1.27 41.16 6.01
N ALA A 246 0.52 41.09 7.11
CA ALA A 246 -0.14 42.25 7.69
C ALA A 246 0.87 43.33 8.12
N PHE A 247 1.98 42.92 8.75
CA PHE A 247 3.05 43.83 9.13
C PHE A 247 3.71 44.50 7.91
N TYR A 248 4.00 43.72 6.86
CA TYR A 248 4.56 44.24 5.62
C TYR A 248 3.64 45.28 4.96
N MET A 249 2.34 45.00 4.88
CA MET A 249 1.35 45.94 4.33
C MET A 249 1.26 47.23 5.16
N GLY A 250 1.35 47.14 6.48
CA GLY A 250 1.36 48.31 7.36
C GLY A 250 2.57 49.23 7.14
N VAL A 251 3.76 48.66 6.91
CA VAL A 251 4.97 49.44 6.59
C VAL A 251 4.84 50.08 5.20
N ALA A 252 4.30 49.37 4.22
CA ALA A 252 4.07 49.91 2.88
C ALA A 252 3.09 51.10 2.90
N MET A 253 1.97 50.98 3.61
CA MET A 253 0.98 52.06 3.70
C MET A 253 1.50 53.31 4.40
N LYS A 254 2.41 53.19 5.39
CA LYS A 254 3.05 54.37 6.01
C LYS A 254 3.92 55.15 5.03
N LYS A 255 4.56 54.46 4.09
CA LYS A 255 5.37 55.11 3.06
C LYS A 255 4.49 55.87 2.05
N ASP A 256 3.39 55.26 1.63
CA ASP A 256 2.42 55.91 0.72
C ASP A 256 1.72 57.11 1.39
N ALA A 257 1.42 57.03 2.69
CA ALA A 257 0.83 58.15 3.43
C ALA A 257 1.77 59.36 3.50
N ALA A 258 3.07 59.14 3.76
CA ALA A 258 4.07 60.21 3.78
C ALA A 258 4.29 60.85 2.38
N GLU A 259 4.21 60.05 1.31
CA GLU A 259 4.26 60.58 -0.06
C GLU A 259 2.99 61.39 -0.40
N GLN A 260 1.81 60.97 0.04
CA GLN A 260 0.58 61.75 -0.15
C GLN A 260 0.60 63.09 0.60
N GLU A 261 1.16 63.15 1.81
CA GLU A 261 1.31 64.42 2.53
C GLU A 261 2.30 65.36 1.84
N ARG A 262 3.39 64.83 1.24
CA ARG A 262 4.33 65.62 0.44
C ARG A 262 3.67 66.18 -0.83
N LEU A 263 2.90 65.36 -1.55
CA LEU A 263 2.19 65.82 -2.76
C LEU A 263 1.13 66.89 -2.45
N LYS A 264 0.45 66.79 -1.30
CA LYS A 264 -0.46 67.84 -0.80
C LYS A 264 0.29 69.13 -0.45
N ALA A 265 1.45 69.02 0.21
CA ALA A 265 2.28 70.19 0.55
C ALA A 265 2.85 70.91 -0.69
N GLU A 266 3.04 70.20 -1.80
CA GLU A 266 3.49 70.77 -3.09
C GLU A 266 2.35 71.43 -3.90
N GLY A 267 1.11 71.45 -3.39
CA GLY A 267 -0.01 72.16 -4.03
C GLY A 267 -0.51 71.50 -5.32
N LEU A 268 -0.17 70.23 -5.56
CA LEU A 268 -0.60 69.44 -6.71
C LEU A 268 -2.01 68.83 -6.56
N ASP A 269 -2.82 69.36 -5.63
CA ASP A 269 -4.17 68.86 -5.32
C ASP A 269 -5.19 69.07 -6.46
N GLN A 270 -4.82 69.79 -7.52
CA GLN A 270 -5.58 69.81 -8.78
C GLN A 270 -5.07 68.72 -9.72
N LEU A 271 -5.38 67.46 -9.39
CA LEU A 271 -5.39 66.41 -10.40
C LEU A 271 -6.33 66.87 -11.54
N PRO A 272 -5.87 66.89 -12.80
CA PRO A 272 -6.71 67.29 -13.91
C PRO A 272 -7.96 66.41 -13.90
N LYS A 273 -9.12 67.07 -13.86
CA LYS A 273 -10.43 66.41 -13.93
C LYS A 273 -10.45 65.64 -15.26
N PHE A 274 -10.18 64.34 -15.20
CA PHE A 274 -10.29 63.46 -16.35
C PHE A 274 -11.77 63.38 -16.71
N GLU A 275 -12.19 64.23 -17.64
CA GLU A 275 -13.51 64.22 -18.22
C GLU A 275 -13.56 63.02 -19.18
N ILE A 276 -14.00 61.88 -18.65
CA ILE A 276 -14.26 60.70 -19.45
C ILE A 276 -15.49 61.04 -20.30
N LYS A 277 -15.27 61.29 -21.59
CA LYS A 277 -16.37 61.46 -22.54
C LYS A 277 -17.14 60.14 -22.60
N GLU A 278 -18.44 60.21 -22.31
CA GLU A 278 -19.37 59.07 -22.22
C GLU A 278 -19.55 58.29 -23.54
N ASN A 279 -18.89 58.71 -24.62
CA ASN A 279 -19.03 58.13 -25.95
C ASN A 279 -18.16 56.88 -26.20
N ASP A 280 -17.25 56.52 -25.30
CA ASP A 280 -16.35 55.36 -25.48
C ASP A 280 -16.83 54.09 -24.74
N ILE A 281 -18.11 54.01 -24.35
CA ILE A 281 -18.69 52.78 -23.81
C ILE A 281 -19.08 51.87 -24.99
N PRO A 282 -18.33 50.78 -25.29
CA PRO A 282 -18.69 49.87 -26.36
C PRO A 282 -20.04 49.21 -26.06
N LYS A 283 -21.04 49.51 -26.89
CA LYS A 283 -22.31 48.81 -26.92
C LYS A 283 -22.08 47.34 -27.26
N SER A 284 -22.72 46.48 -26.46
CA SER A 284 -23.03 45.07 -26.68
C SER A 284 -21.86 44.08 -26.74
N LEU A 285 -21.74 43.29 -25.67
CA LEU A 285 -21.22 41.92 -25.75
C LEU A 285 -22.27 41.03 -26.45
N PRO A 286 -21.86 40.19 -27.42
CA PRO A 286 -22.75 39.18 -28.00
C PRO A 286 -23.10 38.10 -26.98
N LYS A 287 -24.39 37.73 -26.94
CA LYS A 287 -24.90 36.56 -26.22
C LYS A 287 -24.24 35.30 -26.79
N SER A 288 -23.59 34.51 -25.94
CA SER A 288 -23.19 33.14 -26.28
C SER A 288 -24.36 32.21 -26.02
N ASP A 289 -25.01 31.77 -27.08
CA ASP A 289 -25.87 30.60 -27.05
C ASP A 289 -25.00 29.34 -27.21
N SER A 290 -25.31 28.31 -26.40
CA SER A 290 -24.81 26.91 -26.38
C SER A 290 -23.89 26.54 -25.22
#